data_AF-A0A2W6HW01-F1
#
_entry.id   AF-A0A2W6HW01-F1
#
_cell.length_a   1.000
_cell.length_b   1.000
_cell.length_c   1.000
_cell.angle_alpha   90.00
_cell.angle_beta   90.00
_cell.angle_gamma   90.00
#
_symmetry.space_group_name_H-M   'P 1'
#
loop_
_entity.id
_entity.type
_entity.pdbx_description
1 polymer ?
#
loop_
_entity_poly.entity_id
_entity_poly.type
_entity_poly.pdbx_seq_one_letter_code
_entity_poly.pdbx_strand_id
1 'polypeptide(L)'
;MWGASFVPGTRLPVDAGVAPDGVDLDKCLVVEVYARVGKLKPAQSHKVRADLFKLAYLRKLLGPEWRVVFCFVDHEAAAFLMGKSWAARAAQAFGVEITVQELPAPLREQVMAAQLRQRMTNASEA
;
A
#
# COMPACT_ATOMS: atom_id res chain seq x y z
N MET A 1 -5.06 4.22 15.28
CA MET A 1 -3.66 3.99 14.86
C MET A 1 -3.22 2.66 15.48
N TRP A 2 -2.65 1.73 14.70
CA TRP A 2 -2.42 0.32 15.11
C TRP A 2 -1.41 0.11 16.26
N GLY A 3 -1.04 1.18 16.97
CA GLY A 3 0.08 1.21 17.92
C GLY A 3 1.42 0.81 17.30
N ALA A 4 1.50 0.72 15.96
CA ALA A 4 2.61 0.13 15.24
C ALA A 4 3.85 1.03 15.31
N SER A 5 5.02 0.40 15.38
CA SER A 5 6.32 1.05 15.31
C SER A 5 7.08 0.54 14.09
N PHE A 6 7.38 1.43 13.14
CA PHE A 6 8.12 1.08 11.94
C PHE A 6 9.55 1.62 12.05
N VAL A 7 10.49 0.71 12.31
CA VAL A 7 11.91 1.03 12.36
C VAL A 7 12.51 0.84 10.96
N PRO A 8 13.19 1.85 10.39
CA PRO A 8 13.85 1.71 9.10
C PRO A 8 14.85 0.55 9.09
N GLY A 9 14.80 -0.27 8.04
CA GLY A 9 15.70 -1.42 7.90
C GLY A 9 15.25 -2.70 8.60
N THR A 10 14.12 -2.69 9.33
CA THR A 10 13.50 -3.93 9.82
C THR A 10 13.20 -4.87 8.66
N ARG A 11 13.63 -6.13 8.81
CA ARG A 11 13.43 -7.17 7.79
C ARG A 11 12.34 -8.13 8.23
N LEU A 12 11.65 -8.70 7.24
CA LEU A 12 10.73 -9.81 7.47
C LEU A 12 11.49 -11.01 8.04
N PRO A 13 10.85 -11.84 8.88
CA PRO A 13 11.44 -13.07 9.41
C PRO A 13 11.51 -14.20 8.37
N VAL A 14 11.24 -13.90 7.09
CA VAL A 14 11.23 -14.83 5.96
C VAL A 14 11.93 -14.21 4.77
N ASP A 15 12.60 -15.03 3.96
CA ASP A 15 13.14 -14.60 2.67
C ASP A 15 12.05 -14.65 1.59
N ALA A 16 11.38 -13.52 1.38
CA ALA A 16 10.27 -13.40 0.45
C ALA A 16 10.65 -12.74 -0.89
N GLY A 17 11.86 -12.18 -1.04
CA GLY A 17 12.19 -11.32 -2.18
C GLY A 17 11.28 -10.08 -2.32
N VAL A 18 10.52 -9.74 -1.27
CA VAL A 18 9.60 -8.60 -1.19
C VAL A 18 10.05 -7.70 -0.05
N ALA A 19 10.17 -6.40 -0.33
CA ALA A 19 10.46 -5.37 0.66
C ALA A 19 9.19 -4.51 0.85
N PRO A 20 8.41 -4.73 1.92
CA PRO A 20 7.26 -3.89 2.23
C PRO A 20 7.68 -2.52 2.76
N ASP A 21 6.80 -1.53 2.66
CA ASP A 21 7.05 -0.18 3.18
C ASP A 21 7.26 -0.13 4.71
N GLY A 22 6.67 -1.07 5.46
CA GLY A 22 6.89 -1.16 6.90
C GLY A 22 6.60 -2.54 7.49
N VAL A 23 7.35 -2.87 8.55
CA VAL A 23 7.20 -4.10 9.34
C VAL A 23 7.29 -3.76 10.83
N ASP A 24 6.37 -4.32 11.62
CA ASP A 24 6.40 -4.33 13.09
C ASP A 24 6.39 -5.80 13.54
N LEU A 25 7.55 -6.29 14.01
CA LEU A 25 7.74 -7.69 14.39
C LEU A 25 6.96 -8.04 15.65
N ASP A 26 6.84 -7.12 16.60
CA ASP A 26 6.18 -7.37 17.89
C ASP A 26 4.67 -7.52 17.72
N LYS A 27 4.10 -6.85 16.72
CA LYS A 27 2.67 -6.91 16.41
C LYS A 27 2.33 -7.84 15.25
N CYS A 28 3.32 -8.54 14.69
CA CYS A 28 3.16 -9.34 13.47
C CYS A 28 2.42 -8.54 12.37
N LEU A 29 2.91 -7.35 12.05
CA LEU A 29 2.25 -6.43 11.10
C LEU A 29 3.18 -6.08 9.94
N VAL A 30 2.65 -6.16 8.72
CA VAL A 30 3.27 -5.65 7.50
C VAL A 30 2.35 -4.62 6.85
N VAL A 31 2.93 -3.56 6.31
CA VAL A 31 2.20 -2.51 5.59
C VAL A 31 2.82 -2.20 4.23
N GLU A 32 1.97 -1.98 3.23
CA GLU A 32 2.29 -1.28 1.99
C GLU A 32 1.46 0.00 1.94
N VAL A 33 2.08 1.11 1.55
CA VAL A 33 1.49 2.46 1.57
C VAL A 33 1.38 3.01 0.15
N TYR A 34 0.15 3.31 -0.27
CA TYR A 34 -0.11 4.09 -1.47
C TYR A 34 -0.34 5.55 -1.12
N ALA A 35 0.76 6.32 -1.14
CA ALA A 35 0.79 7.73 -0.80
C ALA A 35 0.50 8.66 -2.00
N ARG A 36 -0.59 8.41 -2.74
CA ARG A 36 -1.10 9.37 -3.74
C ARG A 36 -2.55 9.75 -3.47
N VAL A 37 -2.83 11.04 -3.67
CA VAL A 37 -4.12 11.71 -3.55
C VAL A 37 -4.87 11.69 -4.89
N GLY A 38 -6.17 11.41 -4.83
CA GLY A 38 -7.11 11.38 -5.95
C GLY A 38 -7.24 10.02 -6.63
N LYS A 39 -8.25 9.92 -7.52
CA LYS A 39 -8.57 8.70 -8.26
C LYS A 39 -7.37 8.07 -8.99
N LEU A 40 -7.31 6.74 -8.94
CA LEU A 40 -6.30 5.96 -9.66
C LEU A 40 -6.41 6.12 -11.19
N LYS A 41 -5.27 6.38 -11.82
CA LYS A 41 -5.06 6.23 -13.28
C LYS A 41 -4.84 4.75 -13.63
N PRO A 42 -5.02 4.33 -14.91
CA PRO A 42 -4.84 2.93 -15.31
C PRO A 42 -3.50 2.33 -14.88
N ALA A 43 -2.37 3.00 -15.16
CA ALA A 43 -1.05 2.54 -14.74
C ALA A 43 -0.91 2.39 -13.20
N GLN A 44 -1.53 3.28 -12.44
CA GLN A 44 -1.53 3.21 -10.98
C GLN A 44 -2.35 2.01 -10.48
N SER A 45 -3.44 1.66 -11.17
CA SER A 45 -4.22 0.46 -10.84
C SER A 45 -3.42 -0.84 -11.02
N HIS A 46 -2.49 -0.88 -12.00
CA HIS A 46 -1.58 -2.00 -12.14
C HIS A 46 -0.61 -2.11 -10.96
N LYS A 47 -0.04 -0.97 -10.52
CA LYS A 47 0.80 -0.94 -9.32
C LYS A 47 0.03 -1.41 -8.08
N VAL A 48 -1.17 -0.89 -7.85
CA VAL A 48 -2.00 -1.28 -6.70
C VAL A 48 -2.30 -2.78 -6.69
N ARG A 49 -2.57 -3.39 -7.85
CA ARG A 49 -2.76 -4.85 -7.94
C ARG A 49 -1.48 -5.64 -7.66
N ALA A 50 -0.35 -5.17 -8.17
CA ALA A 50 0.94 -5.82 -7.93
C ALA A 50 1.30 -5.78 -6.44
N ASP A 51 1.12 -4.63 -5.78
CA ASP A 51 1.38 -4.47 -4.35
C ASP A 51 0.37 -5.27 -3.51
N LEU A 52 -0.89 -5.35 -3.92
CA LEU A 52 -1.88 -6.24 -3.30
C LEU A 52 -1.43 -7.72 -3.36
N PHE A 53 -0.93 -8.15 -4.52
CA PHE A 53 -0.46 -9.52 -4.70
C PHE A 53 0.77 -9.83 -3.83
N LYS A 54 1.69 -8.86 -3.67
CA LYS A 54 2.81 -8.98 -2.71
C LYS A 54 2.31 -9.20 -1.29
N LEU A 55 1.34 -8.40 -0.82
CA LEU A 55 0.79 -8.57 0.53
C LEU A 55 0.10 -9.92 0.71
N ALA A 56 -0.67 -10.38 -0.29
CA ALA A 56 -1.30 -11.70 -0.26
C ALA A 56 -0.26 -12.84 -0.19
N TYR A 57 0.84 -12.72 -0.95
CA TYR A 57 1.96 -13.66 -0.89
C TYR A 57 2.65 -13.64 0.48
N LEU A 58 2.91 -12.45 1.03
CA LEU A 58 3.50 -12.30 2.35
C LEU A 58 2.62 -12.91 3.45
N ARG A 59 1.31 -12.66 3.42
CA ARG A 59 0.36 -13.29 4.34
C ARG A 59 0.42 -14.81 4.28
N LYS A 60 0.54 -15.37 3.07
CA LYS A 60 0.67 -16.81 2.86
C LYS A 60 1.96 -17.38 3.46
N LEU A 61 3.07 -16.68 3.35
CA LEU A 61 4.36 -17.09 3.90
C LEU A 61 4.44 -16.95 5.42
N LEU A 62 3.95 -15.82 5.93
CA LEU A 62 4.10 -15.44 7.33
C LEU A 62 3.12 -16.16 8.25
N GLY A 63 1.93 -16.52 7.78
CA GLY A 63 0.94 -17.24 8.58
C GLY A 63 -0.21 -16.36 9.10
N PRO A 64 -1.25 -16.98 9.68
CA PRO A 64 -2.51 -16.35 10.07
C PRO A 64 -2.42 -15.36 11.24
N GLU A 65 -1.32 -15.34 11.97
CA GLU A 65 -1.02 -14.35 13.01
C GLU A 65 -0.56 -12.99 12.45
N TRP A 66 -0.06 -12.97 11.20
CA TRP A 66 0.51 -11.77 10.58
C TRP A 66 -0.49 -10.89 9.83
N ARG A 67 -0.84 -9.74 10.37
CA ARG A 67 -1.68 -8.78 9.66
C ARG A 67 -0.91 -8.18 8.49
N VAL A 68 -1.53 -8.17 7.31
CA VAL A 68 -1.00 -7.47 6.14
C VAL A 68 -1.96 -6.35 5.76
N VAL A 69 -1.46 -5.14 5.70
CA VAL A 69 -2.28 -3.94 5.51
C VAL A 69 -1.87 -3.20 4.26
N PHE A 70 -2.85 -2.89 3.41
CA PHE A 70 -2.72 -1.92 2.34
C PHE A 70 -3.28 -0.58 2.83
N CYS A 71 -2.38 0.39 3.06
CA CYS A 71 -2.71 1.71 3.54
C CYS A 71 -2.80 2.72 2.39
N PHE A 72 -3.94 3.38 2.25
CA PHE A 72 -4.12 4.52 1.35
C PHE A 72 -4.10 5.82 2.15
N VAL A 73 -3.67 6.91 1.51
CA VAL A 73 -3.75 8.26 2.10
C VAL A 73 -4.98 9.04 1.66
N ASP A 74 -5.79 8.46 0.77
CA ASP A 74 -6.90 9.14 0.11
C ASP A 74 -8.03 8.16 -0.24
N HIS A 75 -9.27 8.56 0.05
CA HIS A 75 -10.46 7.74 -0.14
C HIS A 75 -10.76 7.45 -1.62
N GLU A 76 -10.47 8.37 -2.55
CA GLU A 76 -10.74 8.13 -3.98
C GLU A 76 -9.81 7.05 -4.55
N ALA A 77 -8.56 7.00 -4.07
CA ALA A 77 -7.63 5.94 -4.43
C ALA A 77 -8.07 4.59 -3.82
N ALA A 78 -8.45 4.59 -2.54
CA ALA A 78 -8.85 3.40 -1.79
C ALA A 78 -10.13 2.74 -2.35
N ALA A 79 -11.04 3.53 -2.93
CA ALA A 79 -12.29 3.05 -3.52
C ALA A 79 -12.07 1.90 -4.54
N PHE A 80 -10.89 1.83 -5.17
CA PHE A 80 -10.54 0.74 -6.08
C PHE A 80 -10.49 -0.64 -5.40
N LEU A 81 -9.99 -0.71 -4.15
CA LEU A 81 -9.90 -1.94 -3.34
C LEU A 81 -11.02 -2.07 -2.31
N MET A 82 -11.82 -1.03 -2.07
CA MET A 82 -13.00 -1.08 -1.19
C MET A 82 -14.31 -1.37 -1.95
N GLY A 83 -14.29 -1.34 -3.28
CA GLY A 83 -15.47 -1.53 -4.12
C GLY A 83 -15.81 -3.00 -4.42
N LYS A 84 -16.42 -3.24 -5.58
CA LYS A 84 -16.83 -4.58 -6.06
C LYS A 84 -15.91 -5.17 -7.13
N SER A 85 -14.71 -4.60 -7.28
CA SER A 85 -13.73 -5.08 -8.26
C SER A 85 -13.25 -6.49 -7.89
N TRP A 86 -12.71 -7.23 -8.85
CA TRP A 86 -12.08 -8.53 -8.54
C TRP A 86 -10.93 -8.35 -7.54
N ALA A 87 -10.20 -7.23 -7.61
CA ALA A 87 -9.08 -6.93 -6.72
C ALA A 87 -9.55 -6.67 -5.29
N ALA A 88 -10.69 -5.98 -5.11
CA ALA A 88 -11.32 -5.82 -3.80
C ALA A 88 -11.73 -7.18 -3.19
N ARG A 89 -12.35 -8.05 -4.01
CA ARG A 89 -12.69 -9.42 -3.59
C ARG A 89 -11.45 -10.25 -3.26
N ALA A 90 -10.37 -10.11 -4.03
CA ALA A 90 -9.11 -10.79 -3.78
C ALA A 90 -8.48 -10.32 -2.45
N ALA A 91 -8.47 -9.02 -2.17
CA ALA A 91 -7.99 -8.49 -0.90
C ALA A 91 -8.73 -9.13 0.28
N GLN A 92 -10.07 -9.19 0.22
CA GLN A 92 -10.87 -9.87 1.23
C GLN A 92 -10.53 -11.37 1.33
N ALA A 93 -10.46 -12.07 0.20
CA ALA A 93 -10.21 -13.52 0.18
C ALA A 93 -8.83 -13.91 0.72
N PHE A 94 -7.82 -13.05 0.50
CA PHE A 94 -6.45 -13.27 0.99
C PHE A 94 -6.19 -12.66 2.36
N GLY A 95 -7.19 -12.04 3.00
CA GLY A 95 -7.05 -11.43 4.32
C GLY A 95 -6.14 -10.21 4.32
N VAL A 96 -6.13 -9.44 3.23
CA VAL A 96 -5.44 -8.15 3.14
C VAL A 96 -6.37 -7.05 3.66
N GLU A 97 -5.94 -6.40 4.73
CA GLU A 97 -6.70 -5.31 5.36
C GLU A 97 -6.51 -4.02 4.55
N ILE A 98 -7.62 -3.38 4.16
CA ILE A 98 -7.57 -2.08 3.48
C ILE A 98 -7.86 -0.98 4.49
N THR A 99 -6.98 0.01 4.58
CA THR A 99 -7.18 1.17 5.47
C THR A 99 -6.94 2.47 4.72
N VAL A 100 -7.66 3.52 5.11
CA VAL A 100 -7.38 4.90 4.69
C VAL A 100 -6.90 5.69 5.89
N GLN A 101 -5.72 6.27 5.78
CA GLN A 101 -5.15 7.20 6.76
C GLN A 101 -5.10 8.59 6.12
N GLU A 102 -6.08 9.42 6.45
CA GLU A 102 -6.06 10.81 6.02
C GLU A 102 -4.83 11.52 6.59
N LEU A 103 -4.17 12.29 5.73
CA LEU A 103 -3.01 13.09 6.11
C LEU A 103 -3.48 14.45 6.63
N PRO A 104 -2.85 14.99 7.69
CA PRO A 104 -3.03 16.39 8.06
C PRO A 104 -2.77 17.31 6.87
N ALA A 105 -3.50 18.43 6.78
CA ALA A 105 -3.46 19.33 5.61
C ALA A 105 -2.03 19.70 5.17
N PRO A 106 -1.09 20.09 6.06
CA PRO A 106 0.27 20.42 5.64
C PRO A 106 1.01 19.25 4.98
N LEU A 107 0.79 18.02 5.45
CA LEU A 107 1.43 16.83 4.89
C LEU A 107 0.75 16.41 3.58
N ARG A 108 -0.58 16.55 3.49
CA ARG A 108 -1.33 16.33 2.25
C ARG A 108 -0.84 17.26 1.14
N GLU A 109 -0.62 18.53 1.44
CA GLU A 109 -0.08 19.51 0.50
C GLU A 109 1.32 19.14 0.01
N GLN A 110 2.20 18.69 0.90
CA GLN A 110 3.54 18.20 0.52
C GLN A 110 3.48 16.99 -0.42
N VAL A 111 2.59 16.03 -0.13
CA VAL A 111 2.36 14.86 -0.99
C VAL A 111 1.83 15.28 -2.35
N MET A 112 0.85 16.19 -2.41
CA MET A 112 0.34 16.72 -3.67
C MET A 112 1.42 17.46 -4.48
N ALA A 113 2.24 18.28 -3.83
CA ALA A 113 3.36 18.96 -4.48
C ALA A 113 4.38 17.96 -5.04
N ALA A 114 4.67 16.87 -4.32
CA ALA A 114 5.53 15.79 -4.80
C ALA A 114 4.91 15.06 -6.00
N GLN A 115 3.61 14.76 -5.97
CA GLN A 115 2.89 14.14 -7.09
C GLN A 115 2.97 14.96 -8.37
N LEU A 116 2.89 16.29 -8.28
CA LEU A 116 3.00 17.20 -9.44
C LEU A 116 4.39 17.14 -10.08
N ARG A 117 5.45 17.04 -9.27
CA ARG A 117 6.83 16.87 -9.75
C ARG A 117 7.03 15.51 -10.43
N GLN A 118 6.35 14.46 -9.96
CA GLN A 118 6.42 13.10 -10.49
C GLN A 118 5.55 12.88 -11.75
N ARG A 119 5.44 13.89 -12.62
CA ARG A 119 4.72 13.74 -13.89
C ARG A 119 5.54 12.87 -14.82
N MET A 120 5.07 11.65 -15.08
CA MET A 120 5.61 10.79 -16.12
C MET A 120 5.56 11.54 -17.46
N THR A 121 6.72 11.81 -18.04
CA THR A 121 6.87 12.22 -19.44
C THR A 121 7.22 10.98 -20.25
N ASN A 122 6.61 10.82 -21.43
CA ASN A 122 7.07 9.79 -22.36
C ASN A 122 8.49 10.14 -22.81
N ALA A 123 9.37 9.16 -22.98
CA ALA A 123 10.76 9.35 -23.38
C ALA A 123 10.92 9.74 -24.87
N SER A 124 9.96 10.44 -25.47
CA SER A 124 9.91 10.73 -26.91
C SER A 124 10.06 12.23 -27.24
N GLU A 125 10.71 13.01 -26.39
CA GLU A 125 11.11 14.40 -26.67
C GLU A 125 12.48 14.68 -26.03
N ALA A 126 13.51 13.95 -26.48
CA ALA A 126 14.92 14.26 -26.24
C ALA A 126 15.67 14.17 -27.58
#